data_AF-A0A1A8X4H2-F1
#
_entry.id   AF-A0A1A8X4H2-F1
#
_cell.length_a   1.000
_cell.length_b   1.000
_cell.length_c   1.000
_cell.angle_alpha   90.00
_cell.angle_beta   90.00
_cell.angle_gamma   90.00
#
_symmetry.space_group_name_H-M   'P 1'
#
loop_
_entity.id
_entity.type
_entity.pdbx_description
1 polymer ?
#
loop_
_entity_poly.entity_id
_entity_poly.type
_entity_poly.pdbx_seq_one_letter_code
_entity_poly.pdbx_strand_id
1 'polypeptide(L)'
;MIRNSYNLEDLPSYKFNKELNSVIKDCNFCSHCDDEQYFSYNYELKVLCYNFANNLGKIYNDFVNNANLNEKRCNDLVYWWYNNLYYTYNKKYVHNREQIVNSFKSVWQKMTKSSVTSAARLCKNFLDDLLPFERYEKSKEVSDYCENYDFIEIELEKSDVNCANYYHYLTRSKDLYKKTVSKCHMNGERNCLNFEQCHTYNPEILLQNEKCKLIEKTENDRIELEQKAENLRMCPLEHDCVPGYIAKMSITYSDYRFITLIVLSIWAIILSFFFLYKFTPFGSFLNNILRKKNIIRKNIHEEEFQELFESDSEDSSLNFNNREYRITYNHE
;
A
#
# COMPACT_ATOMS: atom_id res chain seq x y z
N MET A 1 6.54 1.66 -2.56
CA MET A 1 6.64 0.80 -1.35
C MET A 1 7.23 -0.54 -1.78
N ILE A 2 8.52 -0.76 -1.57
CA ILE A 2 9.16 -2.05 -1.87
C ILE A 2 8.91 -2.96 -0.65
N ARG A 3 8.23 -4.08 -0.87
CA ARG A 3 8.19 -5.17 0.12
C ARG A 3 9.54 -5.88 0.06
N ASN A 4 10.46 -5.51 0.94
CA ASN A 4 11.68 -6.29 1.13
C ASN A 4 11.28 -7.64 1.75
N SER A 5 11.20 -8.68 0.92
CA SER A 5 10.84 -10.03 1.35
C SER A 5 12.06 -10.73 1.94
N TYR A 6 12.42 -10.35 3.17
CA TYR A 6 13.42 -11.06 3.96
C TYR A 6 12.93 -12.47 4.25
N ASN A 7 13.80 -13.48 4.11
CA ASN A 7 13.45 -14.86 4.38
C ASN A 7 13.38 -15.14 5.90
N LEU A 8 12.31 -14.67 6.53
CA LEU A 8 12.00 -14.95 7.93
C LEU A 8 11.40 -16.36 8.11
N GLU A 9 11.18 -17.13 7.04
CA GLU A 9 10.55 -18.46 7.13
C GLU A 9 11.40 -19.47 7.93
N ASP A 10 12.72 -19.27 7.96
CA ASP A 10 13.66 -20.12 8.69
C ASP A 10 13.66 -19.87 10.21
N LEU A 11 13.07 -18.75 10.68
CA LEU A 11 12.97 -18.44 12.10
C LEU A 11 11.99 -19.40 12.81
N PRO A 12 12.32 -20.00 13.97
CA PRO A 12 11.50 -21.01 14.62
C PRO A 12 10.05 -20.59 14.87
N SER A 13 9.81 -19.34 15.29
CA SER A 13 8.45 -18.88 15.57
C SER A 13 7.63 -18.72 14.28
N TYR A 14 8.26 -18.29 13.19
CA TYR A 14 7.63 -18.17 11.87
C TYR A 14 7.29 -19.55 11.28
N LYS A 15 8.23 -20.50 11.39
CA LYS A 15 8.01 -21.89 11.00
C LYS A 15 6.84 -22.52 11.75
N PHE A 16 6.78 -22.38 13.08
CA PHE A 16 5.66 -22.92 13.85
C PHE A 16 4.33 -22.22 13.53
N ASN A 17 4.32 -20.90 13.34
CA ASN A 17 3.14 -20.16 12.90
C ASN A 17 2.64 -20.65 11.51
N LYS A 18 3.54 -21.02 10.60
CA LYS A 18 3.22 -21.63 9.29
C LYS A 18 2.65 -23.04 9.47
N GLU A 19 3.21 -23.84 10.36
CA GLU A 19 2.74 -25.19 10.70
C GLU A 19 1.34 -25.20 11.34
N LEU A 20 1.01 -24.22 12.20
CA LEU A 20 -0.35 -24.07 12.77
C LEU A 20 -1.44 -23.83 11.70
N ASN A 21 -1.06 -23.30 10.54
CA ASN A 21 -1.96 -23.04 9.41
C ASN A 21 -1.82 -24.07 8.28
N SER A 22 -1.08 -25.16 8.49
CA SER A 22 -0.87 -26.18 7.45
C SER A 22 -2.11 -27.05 7.23
N VAL A 23 -2.39 -27.40 5.98
CA VAL A 23 -3.47 -28.32 5.60
C VAL A 23 -3.37 -29.64 6.38
N ILE A 24 -4.49 -30.09 6.93
CA ILE A 24 -4.61 -31.37 7.63
C ILE A 24 -4.43 -32.51 6.61
N LYS A 25 -3.42 -33.35 6.79
CA LYS A 25 -3.18 -34.56 5.98
C LYS A 25 -3.66 -35.82 6.69
N ASP A 26 -3.39 -35.89 7.99
CA ASP A 26 -3.77 -36.95 8.91
C ASP A 26 -4.00 -36.28 10.28
N CYS A 27 -4.89 -36.83 11.11
CA CYS A 27 -5.29 -36.24 12.38
C CYS A 27 -5.89 -37.27 13.34
N ASN A 28 -5.02 -37.91 14.14
CA ASN A 28 -5.37 -38.91 15.15
C ASN A 28 -6.44 -38.49 16.18
N PHE A 29 -6.65 -37.17 16.35
CA PHE A 29 -7.52 -36.62 17.38
C PHE A 29 -8.78 -35.92 16.83
N CYS A 30 -8.93 -35.83 15.51
CA CYS A 30 -10.04 -35.07 14.90
C CYS A 30 -11.41 -35.69 15.17
N SER A 31 -11.50 -37.02 15.34
CA SER A 31 -12.77 -37.71 15.69
C SER A 31 -13.42 -37.18 16.98
N HIS A 32 -12.64 -36.68 17.94
CA HIS A 32 -13.19 -36.09 19.15
C HIS A 32 -14.04 -34.83 18.88
N CYS A 33 -13.83 -34.14 17.74
CA CYS A 33 -14.68 -33.05 17.25
C CYS A 33 -16.00 -33.55 16.64
N ASP A 34 -16.06 -34.78 16.15
CA ASP A 34 -17.29 -35.44 15.68
C ASP A 34 -18.16 -35.89 16.87
N ASP A 35 -17.53 -36.35 17.95
CA ASP A 35 -18.17 -36.73 19.22
C ASP A 35 -18.73 -35.55 20.03
N GLU A 36 -18.63 -34.31 19.52
CA GLU A 36 -19.02 -33.10 20.23
C GLU A 36 -20.26 -32.46 19.60
N GLN A 37 -21.42 -32.72 20.20
CA GLN A 37 -22.74 -32.38 19.67
C GLN A 37 -22.89 -30.92 19.24
N TYR A 38 -22.23 -29.98 19.93
CA TYR A 38 -22.27 -28.57 19.59
C TYR A 38 -21.69 -28.28 18.19
N PHE A 39 -20.65 -29.00 17.76
CA PHE A 39 -20.04 -28.83 16.44
C PHE A 39 -20.86 -29.49 15.32
N SER A 40 -21.70 -30.49 15.62
CA SER A 40 -22.63 -31.09 14.65
C SER A 40 -23.62 -30.09 14.05
N TYR A 41 -23.95 -29.01 14.78
CA TYR A 41 -24.81 -27.93 14.31
C TYR A 41 -24.06 -26.65 13.92
N ASN A 42 -22.73 -26.61 14.09
CA ASN A 42 -21.88 -25.44 13.86
C ASN A 42 -20.67 -25.79 12.97
N TYR A 43 -20.91 -26.00 11.68
CA TYR A 43 -19.89 -26.45 10.72
C TYR A 43 -18.61 -25.59 10.72
N GLU A 44 -18.75 -24.26 10.80
CA GLU A 44 -17.63 -23.32 10.95
C GLU A 44 -16.71 -23.66 12.14
N LEU A 45 -17.31 -23.88 13.30
CA LEU A 45 -16.59 -24.22 14.53
C LEU A 45 -16.08 -25.66 14.51
N LYS A 46 -16.73 -26.56 13.76
CA LYS A 46 -16.23 -27.91 13.51
C LYS A 46 -14.93 -27.89 12.69
N VAL A 47 -14.85 -27.06 11.66
CA VAL A 47 -13.61 -26.84 10.89
C VAL A 47 -12.51 -26.24 11.77
N LEU A 48 -12.84 -25.27 12.64
CA LEU A 48 -11.87 -24.76 13.63
C LEU A 48 -11.43 -25.86 14.61
N CYS A 49 -12.35 -26.72 15.05
CA CYS A 49 -12.05 -27.85 15.94
C CYS A 49 -11.07 -28.84 15.31
N TYR A 50 -11.27 -29.25 14.05
CA TYR A 50 -10.34 -30.15 13.38
C TYR A 50 -8.93 -29.57 13.29
N ASN A 51 -8.80 -28.28 12.92
CA ASN A 51 -7.49 -27.63 12.89
C ASN A 51 -6.86 -27.54 14.30
N PHE A 52 -7.67 -27.24 15.31
CA PHE A 52 -7.25 -27.22 16.71
C PHE A 52 -6.75 -28.59 17.21
N ALA A 53 -7.53 -29.66 17.01
CA ALA A 53 -7.18 -31.02 17.41
C ALA A 53 -5.93 -31.54 16.66
N ASN A 54 -5.81 -31.22 15.37
CA ASN A 54 -4.60 -31.48 14.58
C ASN A 54 -3.37 -30.76 15.16
N ASN A 55 -3.51 -29.47 15.49
CA ASN A 55 -2.40 -28.67 16.03
C ASN A 55 -1.98 -29.11 17.45
N LEU A 56 -2.93 -29.52 18.30
CA LEU A 56 -2.61 -30.22 19.55
C LEU A 56 -1.83 -31.52 19.30
N GLY A 57 -2.23 -32.29 18.28
CA GLY A 57 -1.53 -33.50 17.86
C GLY A 57 -0.08 -33.26 17.43
N LYS A 58 0.18 -32.17 16.69
CA LYS A 58 1.54 -31.72 16.34
C LYS A 58 2.37 -31.43 17.60
N ILE A 59 1.87 -30.56 18.49
CA ILE A 59 2.56 -30.21 19.75
C ILE A 59 2.84 -31.45 20.61
N TYR A 60 1.92 -32.42 20.63
CA TYR A 60 2.09 -33.67 21.35
C TYR A 60 3.16 -34.59 20.74
N ASN A 61 3.21 -34.69 19.40
CA ASN A 61 4.19 -35.52 18.69
C ASN A 61 5.59 -34.90 18.71
N ASP A 62 5.66 -33.58 18.48
CA ASP A 62 6.89 -32.77 18.49
C ASP A 62 7.27 -32.32 19.91
N PHE A 63 6.75 -32.98 20.95
CA PHE A 63 7.00 -32.65 22.35
C PHE A 63 8.49 -32.83 22.69
N VAL A 64 9.21 -31.71 22.75
CA VAL A 64 10.62 -31.68 23.15
C VAL A 64 10.71 -31.81 24.67
N ASN A 65 11.80 -32.37 25.20
CA ASN A 65 12.13 -32.27 26.63
C ASN A 65 12.59 -30.85 27.04
N ASN A 66 11.97 -29.80 26.50
CA ASN A 66 12.19 -28.39 26.80
C ASN A 66 10.85 -27.78 27.26
N ALA A 67 10.70 -27.58 28.57
CA ALA A 67 9.45 -27.09 29.16
C ALA A 67 9.05 -25.70 28.66
N ASN A 68 10.03 -24.80 28.47
CA ASN A 68 9.82 -23.42 28.04
C ASN A 68 9.25 -23.37 26.62
N LEU A 69 9.82 -24.20 25.72
CA LEU A 69 9.33 -24.32 24.35
C LEU A 69 7.91 -24.88 24.32
N ASN A 70 7.61 -25.92 25.10
CA ASN A 70 6.27 -26.52 25.14
C ASN A 70 5.21 -25.52 25.64
N GLU A 71 5.50 -24.77 26.70
CA GLU A 71 4.60 -23.71 27.19
C GLU A 71 4.37 -22.64 26.11
N LYS A 72 5.42 -22.22 25.39
CA LYS A 72 5.30 -21.31 24.25
C LYS A 72 4.41 -21.86 23.15
N ARG A 73 4.63 -23.09 22.69
CA ARG A 73 3.80 -23.74 21.65
C ARG A 73 2.33 -23.80 22.06
N CYS A 74 2.06 -23.99 23.35
CA CYS A 74 0.71 -23.96 23.90
C CYS A 74 0.10 -22.56 23.93
N ASN A 75 0.84 -21.54 24.37
CA ASN A 75 0.41 -20.14 24.31
C ASN A 75 0.12 -19.70 22.86
N ASP A 76 1.00 -20.06 21.93
CA ASP A 76 0.87 -19.83 20.49
C ASP A 76 -0.42 -20.45 19.93
N LEU A 77 -0.75 -21.67 20.35
CA LEU A 77 -1.98 -22.35 19.95
C LEU A 77 -3.24 -21.68 20.53
N VAL A 78 -3.23 -21.23 21.80
CA VAL A 78 -4.37 -20.48 22.38
C VAL A 78 -4.56 -19.15 21.63
N TYR A 79 -3.47 -18.42 21.36
CA TYR A 79 -3.51 -17.21 20.55
C TYR A 79 -4.08 -17.48 19.16
N TRP A 80 -3.57 -18.49 18.46
CA TRP A 80 -4.03 -18.88 17.12
C TRP A 80 -5.51 -19.26 17.11
N TRP A 81 -5.98 -19.99 18.11
CA TRP A 81 -7.38 -20.36 18.27
C TRP A 81 -8.27 -19.13 18.49
N TYR A 82 -7.90 -18.24 19.42
CA TYR A 82 -8.61 -16.98 19.65
C TYR A 82 -8.65 -16.10 18.40
N ASN A 83 -7.50 -15.94 17.73
CA ASN A 83 -7.37 -15.10 16.54
C ASN A 83 -8.29 -15.60 15.42
N ASN A 84 -8.31 -16.91 15.17
CA ASN A 84 -9.25 -17.49 14.21
C ASN A 84 -10.71 -17.34 14.66
N LEU A 85 -11.02 -17.66 15.92
CA LEU A 85 -12.37 -17.52 16.46
C LEU A 85 -12.89 -16.07 16.34
N TYR A 86 -12.05 -15.08 16.63
CA TYR A 86 -12.41 -13.67 16.59
C TYR A 86 -12.48 -13.09 15.18
N TYR A 87 -11.49 -13.35 14.32
CA TYR A 87 -11.31 -12.64 13.05
C TYR A 87 -11.64 -13.50 11.82
N THR A 88 -11.33 -14.79 11.81
CA THR A 88 -11.70 -15.70 10.71
C THR A 88 -13.18 -16.07 10.76
N TYR A 89 -13.69 -16.39 11.95
CA TYR A 89 -15.08 -16.85 12.16
C TYR A 89 -16.01 -15.77 12.75
N ASN A 90 -15.50 -14.55 12.96
CA ASN A 90 -16.23 -13.39 13.47
C ASN A 90 -17.02 -13.64 14.78
N LYS A 91 -16.51 -14.49 15.69
CA LYS A 91 -17.19 -14.84 16.95
C LYS A 91 -16.79 -13.98 18.16
N LYS A 92 -16.08 -12.86 17.96
CA LYS A 92 -15.51 -12.03 19.04
C LYS A 92 -16.54 -11.59 20.09
N TYR A 93 -17.75 -11.22 19.66
CA TYR A 93 -18.81 -10.64 20.49
C TYR A 93 -20.07 -11.52 20.63
N VAL A 94 -19.97 -12.83 20.40
CA VAL A 94 -21.14 -13.72 20.38
C VAL A 94 -21.55 -14.15 21.79
N HIS A 95 -22.86 -14.10 22.06
CA HIS A 95 -23.44 -14.41 23.37
C HIS A 95 -23.17 -15.83 23.90
N ASN A 96 -22.91 -16.81 23.01
CA ASN A 96 -22.65 -18.20 23.39
C ASN A 96 -21.15 -18.53 23.54
N ARG A 97 -20.28 -17.53 23.73
CA ARG A 97 -18.82 -17.68 23.93
C ARG A 97 -18.46 -18.80 24.91
N GLU A 98 -19.15 -18.88 26.05
CA GLU A 98 -18.90 -19.89 27.08
C GLU A 98 -19.15 -21.31 26.54
N GLN A 99 -20.24 -21.51 25.79
CA GLN A 99 -20.56 -22.79 25.16
C GLN A 99 -19.49 -23.18 24.12
N ILE A 100 -18.99 -22.22 23.34
CA ILE A 100 -17.87 -22.45 22.42
C ILE A 100 -16.64 -22.94 23.20
N VAL A 101 -16.20 -22.19 24.22
CA VAL A 101 -15.04 -22.56 25.07
C VAL A 101 -15.22 -23.97 25.65
N ASN A 102 -16.40 -24.25 26.22
CA ASN A 102 -16.70 -25.55 26.84
C ASN A 102 -16.69 -26.71 25.84
N SER A 103 -17.11 -26.51 24.59
CA SER A 103 -17.02 -27.54 23.55
C SER A 103 -15.58 -27.83 23.12
N PHE A 104 -14.75 -26.80 22.93
CA PHE A 104 -13.30 -27.01 22.67
C PHE A 104 -12.60 -27.67 23.86
N LYS A 105 -13.02 -27.34 25.09
CA LYS A 105 -12.53 -27.94 26.34
C LYS A 105 -12.92 -29.41 26.46
N SER A 106 -14.15 -29.77 26.10
CA SER A 106 -14.63 -31.16 26.02
C SER A 106 -13.75 -32.00 25.08
N VAL A 107 -13.45 -31.49 23.89
CA VAL A 107 -12.54 -32.17 22.92
C VAL A 107 -11.14 -32.37 23.50
N TRP A 108 -10.54 -31.33 24.09
CA TRP A 108 -9.24 -31.44 24.76
C TRP A 108 -9.24 -32.45 25.93
N GLN A 109 -10.32 -32.50 26.71
CA GLN A 109 -10.50 -33.48 27.79
C GLN A 109 -10.69 -34.91 27.28
N LYS A 110 -11.32 -35.11 26.12
CA LYS A 110 -11.43 -36.44 25.47
C LYS A 110 -10.05 -36.90 24.99
N MET A 111 -9.28 -36.02 24.34
CA MET A 111 -7.91 -36.28 23.87
C MET A 111 -6.96 -36.68 25.00
N THR A 112 -6.96 -35.92 26.11
CA THR A 112 -6.07 -36.20 27.26
C THR A 112 -6.42 -37.48 28.01
N LYS A 113 -7.66 -37.99 27.88
CA LYS A 113 -8.08 -39.30 28.41
C LYS A 113 -7.78 -40.46 27.46
N SER A 114 -7.77 -40.23 26.14
CA SER A 114 -7.51 -41.27 25.14
C SER A 114 -6.01 -41.54 24.93
N SER A 115 -5.13 -40.57 25.21
CA SER A 115 -3.68 -40.77 25.18
C SER A 115 -3.14 -41.45 26.44
N VAL A 116 -2.31 -42.49 26.30
CA VAL A 116 -1.65 -43.25 27.39
C VAL A 116 -0.56 -42.44 28.13
N THR A 117 -0.46 -41.13 27.87
CA THR A 117 0.63 -40.26 28.35
C THR A 117 0.12 -38.90 28.82
N SER A 118 0.90 -38.23 29.66
CA SER A 118 0.41 -37.14 30.52
C SER A 118 -0.20 -35.94 29.78
N ALA A 119 -1.28 -35.41 30.36
CA ALA A 119 -1.96 -34.18 29.91
C ALA A 119 -1.04 -32.94 29.84
N ALA A 120 0.15 -32.99 30.44
CA ALA A 120 1.18 -31.96 30.28
C ALA A 120 1.68 -31.82 28.83
N ARG A 121 1.68 -32.91 28.04
CA ARG A 121 2.09 -32.90 26.63
C ARG A 121 1.08 -32.26 25.68
N LEU A 122 -0.19 -32.24 26.08
CA LEU A 122 -1.31 -31.71 25.30
C LEU A 122 -1.70 -30.29 25.73
N CYS A 123 -0.76 -29.50 26.26
CA CYS A 123 -1.02 -28.19 26.86
C CYS A 123 -1.90 -28.28 28.12
N LYS A 124 -1.25 -28.28 29.28
CA LYS A 124 -1.95 -28.36 30.59
C LYS A 124 -2.97 -27.23 30.74
N ASN A 125 -4.19 -27.58 31.18
CA ASN A 125 -5.27 -26.65 31.54
C ASN A 125 -5.66 -25.68 30.40
N PHE A 126 -5.59 -26.12 29.14
CA PHE A 126 -5.69 -25.30 27.93
C PHE A 126 -6.86 -24.29 27.91
N LEU A 127 -7.99 -24.60 28.60
CA LEU A 127 -9.21 -23.77 28.66
C LEU A 127 -9.84 -23.72 30.08
N ASP A 128 -9.06 -23.91 31.15
CA ASP A 128 -9.58 -23.75 32.52
C ASP A 128 -9.55 -22.30 32.97
N ASP A 129 -8.42 -21.60 32.77
CA ASP A 129 -8.19 -20.22 33.22
C ASP A 129 -7.85 -19.30 32.02
N LEU A 130 -8.75 -19.20 31.04
CA LEU A 130 -8.54 -18.36 29.85
C LEU A 130 -8.35 -16.89 30.22
N LEU A 131 -7.14 -16.38 29.97
CA LEU A 131 -6.83 -14.96 30.06
C LEU A 131 -7.45 -14.15 28.89
N PRO A 132 -7.54 -12.81 28.99
CA PRO A 132 -7.91 -11.96 27.85
C PRO A 132 -7.01 -12.22 26.64
N PHE A 133 -7.56 -12.08 25.44
CA PHE A 133 -6.84 -12.33 24.18
C PHE A 133 -5.53 -11.53 24.08
N GLU A 134 -5.57 -10.29 24.56
CA GLU A 134 -4.47 -9.33 24.58
C GLU A 134 -3.28 -9.82 25.43
N ARG A 135 -3.51 -10.71 26.41
CA ARG A 135 -2.44 -11.37 27.17
C ARG A 135 -1.73 -12.44 26.34
N TYR A 136 -2.49 -13.28 25.64
CA TYR A 136 -1.94 -14.30 24.74
C TYR A 136 -1.19 -13.66 23.57
N GLU A 137 -1.72 -12.57 23.02
CA GLU A 137 -1.09 -11.77 21.96
C GLU A 137 0.25 -11.16 22.41
N LYS A 138 0.26 -10.40 23.52
CA LYS A 138 1.49 -9.84 24.09
C LYS A 138 2.50 -10.92 24.47
N SER A 139 2.03 -12.05 25.02
CA SER A 139 2.90 -13.15 25.41
C SER A 139 3.49 -13.89 24.22
N LYS A 140 2.71 -14.03 23.14
CA LYS A 140 3.20 -14.54 21.86
C LYS A 140 4.27 -13.62 21.27
N GLU A 141 4.01 -12.32 21.16
CA GLU A 141 4.96 -11.36 20.58
C GLU A 141 6.32 -11.42 21.29
N VAL A 142 6.29 -11.45 22.62
CA VAL A 142 7.50 -11.51 23.46
C VAL A 142 8.20 -12.88 23.36
N SER A 143 7.48 -13.99 23.47
CA SER A 143 8.10 -15.32 23.41
C SER A 143 8.58 -15.70 22.00
N ASP A 144 7.90 -15.23 20.94
CA ASP A 144 8.39 -15.28 19.55
C ASP A 144 9.72 -14.52 19.42
N TYR A 145 9.87 -13.39 20.12
CA TYR A 145 11.15 -12.69 20.17
C TYR A 145 12.23 -13.49 20.89
N CYS A 146 11.93 -14.04 22.08
CA CYS A 146 12.89 -14.84 22.85
C CYS A 146 13.42 -16.04 22.04
N GLU A 147 12.51 -16.85 21.48
CA GLU A 147 12.84 -18.04 20.70
C GLU A 147 13.68 -17.72 19.45
N ASN A 148 13.34 -16.63 18.75
CA ASN A 148 14.07 -16.25 17.54
C ASN A 148 15.44 -15.62 17.87
N TYR A 149 15.58 -14.87 18.98
CA TYR A 149 16.88 -14.35 19.40
C TYR A 149 17.86 -15.48 19.70
N ASP A 150 17.45 -16.46 20.51
CA ASP A 150 18.26 -17.65 20.85
C ASP A 150 18.75 -18.38 19.59
N PHE A 151 17.83 -18.57 18.63
CA PHE A 151 18.16 -19.18 17.35
C PHE A 151 19.15 -18.35 16.53
N ILE A 152 18.91 -17.03 16.39
CA ILE A 152 19.80 -16.14 15.62
C ILE A 152 21.20 -16.07 16.25
N GLU A 153 21.30 -16.05 17.58
CA GLU A 153 22.59 -16.07 18.28
C GLU A 153 23.42 -17.30 17.89
N ILE A 154 22.82 -18.50 17.95
CA ILE A 154 23.44 -19.77 17.56
C ILE A 154 23.75 -19.82 16.05
N GLU A 155 22.87 -19.33 15.18
CA GLU A 155 23.14 -19.28 13.73
C GLU A 155 24.31 -18.35 13.40
N LEU A 156 24.44 -17.20 14.09
CA LEU A 156 25.52 -16.24 13.85
C LEU A 156 26.91 -16.75 14.26
N GLU A 157 27.02 -17.81 15.07
CA GLU A 157 28.30 -18.49 15.35
C GLU A 157 28.84 -19.25 14.13
N LYS A 158 27.97 -19.77 13.26
CA LYS A 158 28.35 -20.62 12.11
C LYS A 158 29.01 -19.81 11.00
N SER A 159 30.08 -20.33 10.39
CA SER A 159 30.88 -19.61 9.37
C SER A 159 30.04 -19.06 8.21
N ASP A 160 29.13 -19.87 7.68
CA ASP A 160 28.50 -19.64 6.38
C ASP A 160 27.18 -18.85 6.45
N VAL A 161 26.76 -18.44 7.66
CA VAL A 161 25.51 -17.73 7.90
C VAL A 161 25.65 -16.24 7.60
N ASN A 162 24.76 -15.72 6.76
CA ASN A 162 24.67 -14.29 6.44
C ASN A 162 23.63 -13.58 7.33
N CYS A 163 24.05 -12.54 8.05
CA CYS A 163 23.15 -11.76 8.91
C CYS A 163 22.07 -11.00 8.13
N ALA A 164 22.13 -10.88 6.80
CA ALA A 164 21.09 -10.24 5.98
C ALA A 164 19.68 -10.80 6.24
N ASN A 165 19.58 -12.10 6.55
CA ASN A 165 18.32 -12.77 6.90
C ASN A 165 17.71 -12.24 8.21
N TYR A 166 18.53 -11.75 9.13
CA TYR A 166 18.15 -11.41 10.51
C TYR A 166 18.28 -9.90 10.83
N TYR A 167 19.07 -9.14 10.07
CA TYR A 167 19.41 -7.75 10.36
C TYR A 167 18.17 -6.86 10.57
N HIS A 168 17.18 -6.96 9.67
CA HIS A 168 15.93 -6.21 9.77
C HIS A 168 15.00 -6.72 10.87
N TYR A 169 15.05 -8.02 11.16
CA TYR A 169 14.35 -8.63 12.29
C TYR A 169 14.88 -8.10 13.62
N LEU A 170 16.20 -8.09 13.81
CA LEU A 170 16.85 -7.56 15.02
C LEU A 170 16.61 -6.05 15.15
N THR A 171 16.74 -5.31 14.04
CA THR A 171 16.60 -3.85 14.02
C THR A 171 15.20 -3.40 14.42
N ARG A 172 14.13 -4.00 13.88
CA ARG A 172 12.74 -3.65 14.27
C ARG A 172 12.41 -4.08 15.72
N SER A 173 13.01 -5.16 16.20
CA SER A 173 12.77 -5.68 17.56
C SER A 173 13.41 -4.85 18.67
N LYS A 174 14.27 -3.85 18.34
CA LYS A 174 14.85 -2.91 19.32
C LYS A 174 13.79 -2.24 20.22
N ASP A 175 12.65 -1.85 19.66
CA ASP A 175 11.58 -1.17 20.41
C ASP A 175 10.81 -2.13 21.34
N LEU A 176 10.44 -3.30 20.82
CA LEU A 176 9.84 -4.40 21.58
C LEU A 176 10.72 -4.78 22.78
N TYR A 177 12.03 -4.92 22.56
CA TYR A 177 12.98 -5.20 23.63
C TYR A 177 13.02 -4.09 24.68
N LYS A 178 13.23 -2.83 24.28
CA LYS A 178 13.36 -1.68 25.19
C LYS A 178 12.07 -1.39 25.97
N LYS A 179 10.90 -1.62 25.38
CA LYS A 179 9.60 -1.39 26.03
C LYS A 179 9.13 -2.54 26.90
N THR A 180 9.31 -3.78 26.45
CA THR A 180 8.64 -4.96 27.02
C THR A 180 9.63 -6.05 27.46
N VAL A 181 10.49 -6.55 26.55
CA VAL A 181 11.27 -7.77 26.83
C VAL A 181 12.36 -7.56 27.90
N SER A 182 13.03 -6.41 27.89
CA SER A 182 13.99 -6.03 28.94
C SER A 182 13.41 -5.97 30.36
N LYS A 183 12.08 -6.05 30.50
CA LYS A 183 11.34 -6.09 31.77
C LYS A 183 10.75 -7.48 32.07
N CYS A 184 11.13 -8.51 31.32
CA CYS A 184 10.72 -9.89 31.61
C CYS A 184 11.01 -10.25 33.06
N HIS A 185 10.03 -10.88 33.71
CA HIS A 185 10.06 -11.30 35.13
C HIS A 185 10.15 -10.17 36.16
N MET A 186 10.32 -8.92 35.74
CA MET A 186 10.14 -7.76 36.62
C MET A 186 8.65 -7.59 36.94
N ASN A 187 8.34 -7.31 38.21
CA ASN A 187 6.98 -7.02 38.70
C ASN A 187 5.92 -8.14 38.47
N GLY A 188 6.34 -9.39 38.21
CA GLY A 188 5.43 -10.53 38.04
C GLY A 188 4.66 -10.57 36.71
N GLU A 189 5.04 -9.76 35.71
CA GLU A 189 4.47 -9.84 34.36
C GLU A 189 4.96 -11.09 33.61
N ARG A 190 4.19 -12.18 33.70
CA ARG A 190 4.44 -13.47 33.00
C ARG A 190 4.27 -13.44 31.47
N ASN A 191 4.41 -12.29 30.81
CA ASN A 191 4.29 -12.22 29.34
C ASN A 191 5.40 -13.03 28.64
N CYS A 192 6.55 -13.19 29.30
CA CYS A 192 7.72 -13.85 28.73
C CYS A 192 7.70 -15.37 28.87
N LEU A 193 6.63 -15.95 29.43
CA LEU A 193 6.54 -17.38 29.75
C LEU A 193 7.77 -17.80 30.58
N ASN A 194 8.18 -19.07 30.55
CA ASN A 194 9.39 -19.52 31.27
C ASN A 194 10.72 -19.17 30.58
N PHE A 195 10.80 -18.16 29.70
CA PHE A 195 12.09 -17.68 29.16
C PHE A 195 12.81 -16.77 30.16
N GLU A 196 13.45 -17.38 31.16
CA GLU A 196 14.17 -16.68 32.25
C GLU A 196 15.19 -15.65 31.76
N GLN A 197 16.05 -16.04 30.81
CA GLN A 197 17.16 -15.18 30.34
C GLN A 197 16.72 -14.10 29.34
N CYS A 198 15.49 -14.13 28.80
CA CYS A 198 15.11 -13.27 27.69
C CYS A 198 15.18 -11.75 27.98
N HIS A 199 15.19 -11.35 29.25
CA HIS A 199 15.47 -9.97 29.65
C HIS A 199 16.87 -9.46 29.26
N THR A 200 17.85 -10.34 28.98
CA THR A 200 19.20 -9.99 28.55
C THR A 200 19.36 -9.91 27.03
N TYR A 201 18.36 -10.37 26.27
CA TYR A 201 18.41 -10.57 24.82
C TYR A 201 18.29 -9.24 24.06
N ASN A 202 19.27 -8.35 24.26
CA ASN A 202 19.31 -7.05 23.60
C ASN A 202 19.70 -7.24 22.13
N PRO A 203 18.84 -6.88 21.16
CA PRO A 203 19.15 -7.12 19.74
C PRO A 203 20.35 -6.28 19.27
N GLU A 204 20.74 -5.24 19.99
CA GLU A 204 21.97 -4.50 19.70
C GLU A 204 23.24 -5.33 19.92
N ILE A 205 23.23 -6.37 20.78
CA ILE A 205 24.37 -7.28 20.96
C ILE A 205 24.64 -8.05 19.67
N LEU A 206 23.61 -8.72 19.12
CA LEU A 206 23.74 -9.47 17.86
C LEU A 206 24.02 -8.56 16.66
N LEU A 207 23.46 -7.35 16.64
CA LEU A 207 23.76 -6.36 15.58
C LEU A 207 25.23 -5.88 15.61
N GLN A 208 25.91 -5.95 16.76
CA GLN A 208 27.35 -5.63 16.85
C GLN A 208 28.26 -6.76 16.30
N ASN A 209 27.72 -7.93 15.94
CA ASN A 209 28.46 -8.97 15.23
C ASN A 209 28.99 -8.45 13.88
N GLU A 210 30.22 -8.83 13.50
CA GLU A 210 30.88 -8.37 12.26
C GLU A 210 30.04 -8.66 11.00
N LYS A 211 29.36 -9.81 10.96
CA LYS A 211 28.47 -10.19 9.86
C LYS A 211 27.28 -9.22 9.73
N CYS A 212 26.76 -8.73 10.85
CA CYS A 212 25.65 -7.79 10.88
C CYS A 212 26.09 -6.35 10.57
N LYS A 213 27.29 -5.95 11.03
CA LYS A 213 27.92 -4.66 10.68
C LYS A 213 28.16 -4.48 9.19
N LEU A 214 28.53 -5.55 8.48
CA LEU A 214 28.66 -5.53 7.02
C LEU A 214 27.32 -5.22 6.32
N ILE A 215 26.22 -5.77 6.84
CA ILE A 215 24.87 -5.50 6.34
C ILE A 215 24.40 -4.10 6.73
N GLU A 216 24.66 -3.64 7.96
CA GLU A 216 24.38 -2.26 8.39
C GLU A 216 25.04 -1.25 7.44
N LYS A 217 26.32 -1.45 7.12
CA LYS A 217 27.02 -0.61 6.14
C LYS A 217 26.34 -0.65 4.77
N THR A 218 26.02 -1.84 4.27
CA THR A 218 25.41 -2.03 2.94
C THR A 218 24.02 -1.37 2.85
N GLU A 219 23.21 -1.46 3.90
CA GLU A 219 21.91 -0.78 4.00
C GLU A 219 22.07 0.74 4.09
N ASN A 220 23.04 1.24 4.86
CA ASN A 220 23.33 2.67 4.95
C ASN A 220 23.83 3.25 3.62
N ASP A 221 24.74 2.54 2.93
CA ASP A 221 25.23 2.89 1.59
C ASP A 221 24.05 2.92 0.59
N ARG A 222 23.11 1.97 0.68
CA ARG A 222 21.88 1.97 -0.16
C ARG A 222 20.97 3.15 0.16
N ILE A 223 20.74 3.47 1.44
CA ILE A 223 19.92 4.61 1.86
C ILE A 223 20.54 5.93 1.38
N GLU A 224 21.86 6.09 1.45
CA GLU A 224 22.55 7.27 0.94
C GLU A 224 22.43 7.38 -0.59
N LEU A 225 22.50 6.26 -1.31
CA LEU A 225 22.26 6.21 -2.76
C LEU A 225 20.81 6.54 -3.13
N GLU A 226 19.83 6.02 -2.39
CA GLU A 226 18.40 6.32 -2.57
C GLU A 226 18.13 7.81 -2.33
N GLN A 227 18.68 8.41 -1.27
CA GLN A 227 18.57 9.84 -1.00
C GLN A 227 19.24 10.70 -2.07
N LYS A 228 20.41 10.30 -2.60
CA LYS A 228 21.05 10.96 -3.74
C LYS A 228 20.20 10.85 -5.01
N ALA A 229 19.58 9.70 -5.24
CA ALA A 229 18.69 9.46 -6.39
C ALA A 229 17.37 10.25 -6.29
N GLU A 230 16.78 10.40 -5.10
CA GLU A 230 15.57 11.23 -4.91
C GLU A 230 15.84 12.72 -5.17
N ASN A 231 17.06 13.19 -4.88
CA ASN A 231 17.53 14.53 -5.26
C ASN A 231 17.82 14.68 -6.77
N LEU A 232 17.88 13.57 -7.53
CA LEU A 232 18.09 13.56 -8.98
C LEU A 232 16.75 13.36 -9.71
N ARG A 233 16.20 14.43 -10.29
CA ARG A 233 15.04 14.32 -11.17
C ARG A 233 15.42 13.57 -12.44
N MET A 234 14.85 12.38 -12.62
CA MET A 234 14.97 11.60 -13.87
C MET A 234 14.40 12.41 -15.05
N CYS A 235 15.23 12.70 -16.05
CA CYS A 235 14.76 13.37 -17.27
C CYS A 235 13.87 12.42 -18.09
N PRO A 236 12.74 12.90 -18.66
CA PRO A 236 12.03 12.18 -19.71
C PRO A 236 12.94 11.98 -20.93
N LEU A 237 12.84 10.80 -21.57
CA LEU A 237 13.67 10.41 -22.73
C LEU A 237 13.53 11.30 -23.98
N GLU A 238 12.55 12.22 -24.00
CA GLU A 238 12.25 13.09 -25.13
C GLU A 238 12.73 14.54 -24.95
N HIS A 239 13.41 14.87 -23.84
CA HIS A 239 13.79 16.26 -23.51
C HIS A 239 15.26 16.37 -23.07
N ASP A 240 15.99 17.32 -23.66
CA ASP A 240 17.36 17.63 -23.26
C ASP A 240 17.43 18.13 -21.81
N CYS A 241 18.25 17.47 -20.99
CA CYS A 241 18.46 17.85 -19.59
C CYS A 241 19.23 19.17 -19.50
N VAL A 242 18.55 20.27 -19.16
CA VAL A 242 19.20 21.57 -18.94
C VAL A 242 19.42 21.80 -17.43
N PRO A 243 20.63 22.19 -16.97
CA PRO A 243 20.86 22.51 -15.56
C PRO A 243 19.84 23.50 -14.98
N GLY A 244 19.41 23.26 -13.74
CA GLY A 244 18.28 23.98 -13.12
C GLY A 244 18.45 25.51 -12.97
N TYR A 245 19.66 26.04 -13.14
CA TYR A 245 19.89 27.49 -13.22
C TYR A 245 19.51 28.09 -14.59
N ILE A 246 19.64 27.33 -15.68
CA ILE A 246 19.22 27.75 -17.03
C ILE A 246 17.69 27.62 -17.16
N ALA A 247 17.09 26.59 -16.58
CA ALA A 247 15.63 26.46 -16.49
C ALA A 247 14.97 27.60 -15.66
N LYS A 248 15.73 28.23 -14.75
CA LYS A 248 15.32 29.46 -14.04
C LYS A 248 15.56 30.76 -14.84
N MET A 249 16.24 30.67 -16.00
CA MET A 249 16.53 31.80 -16.88
C MET A 249 15.57 31.91 -18.06
N SER A 250 14.80 30.86 -18.37
CA SER A 250 13.68 30.93 -19.32
C SER A 250 12.51 31.72 -18.75
N ILE A 251 12.11 32.79 -19.43
CA ILE A 251 10.94 33.61 -19.08
C ILE A 251 9.69 32.76 -19.32
N THR A 252 8.93 32.47 -18.26
CA THR A 252 7.65 31.75 -18.34
C THR A 252 6.49 32.71 -18.13
N TYR A 253 5.26 32.29 -18.46
CA TYR A 253 4.05 33.13 -18.40
C TYR A 253 3.72 33.64 -16.97
N SER A 254 4.31 33.03 -15.94
CA SER A 254 4.21 33.43 -14.52
C SER A 254 5.30 34.42 -14.06
N ASP A 255 6.22 34.83 -14.93
CA ASP A 255 7.22 35.86 -14.60
C ASP A 255 6.58 37.26 -14.60
N TYR A 256 6.74 38.00 -13.49
CA TYR A 256 6.26 39.38 -13.35
C TYR A 256 6.78 40.34 -14.43
N ARG A 257 7.94 40.02 -15.03
CA ARG A 257 8.51 40.76 -16.18
C ARG A 257 7.59 40.73 -17.40
N PHE A 258 6.88 39.62 -17.62
CA PHE A 258 5.93 39.47 -18.73
C PHE A 258 4.71 40.38 -18.54
N ILE A 259 4.22 40.52 -17.31
CA ILE A 259 3.14 41.45 -16.95
C ILE A 259 3.58 42.90 -17.25
N THR A 260 4.82 43.27 -16.92
CA THR A 260 5.37 44.60 -17.23
C THR A 260 5.39 44.87 -18.74
N LEU A 261 5.78 43.89 -19.56
CA LEU A 261 5.79 44.02 -21.02
C LEU A 261 4.38 44.23 -21.60
N ILE A 262 3.38 43.47 -21.14
CA ILE A 262 1.97 43.65 -21.56
C ILE A 262 1.48 45.06 -21.24
N VAL A 263 1.71 45.54 -20.01
CA VAL A 263 1.27 46.87 -19.58
C VAL A 263 1.93 47.97 -20.42
N LEU A 264 3.23 47.85 -20.72
CA LEU A 264 3.95 48.79 -21.59
C LEU A 264 3.43 48.76 -23.04
N SER A 265 3.11 47.58 -23.58
CA SER A 265 2.53 47.45 -24.93
C SER A 265 1.15 48.11 -25.03
N ILE A 266 0.28 47.92 -24.03
CA ILE A 266 -1.04 48.57 -23.97
C ILE A 266 -0.88 50.09 -23.87
N TRP A 267 0.05 50.58 -23.04
CA TRP A 267 0.35 52.01 -22.94
C TRP A 267 0.83 52.61 -24.27
N ALA A 268 1.72 51.93 -24.99
CA ALA A 268 2.21 52.38 -26.29
C ALA A 268 1.08 52.48 -27.34
N ILE A 269 0.13 51.55 -27.32
CA ILE A 269 -1.05 51.55 -28.20
C ILE A 269 -1.98 52.73 -27.86
N ILE A 270 -2.28 52.96 -26.58
CA ILE A 270 -3.12 54.08 -26.13
C ILE A 270 -2.51 55.43 -26.52
N LEU A 271 -1.21 55.60 -26.29
CA LEU A 271 -0.50 56.81 -26.70
C LEU A 271 -0.55 57.00 -28.22
N SER A 272 -0.35 55.93 -29.00
CA SER A 272 -0.44 55.97 -30.46
C SER A 272 -1.82 56.42 -30.95
N PHE A 273 -2.91 55.92 -30.37
CA PHE A 273 -4.27 56.40 -30.67
C PHE A 273 -4.50 57.86 -30.27
N PHE A 274 -3.95 58.31 -29.13
CA PHE A 274 -4.02 59.71 -28.73
C PHE A 274 -3.29 60.64 -29.71
N PHE A 275 -2.10 60.25 -30.19
CA PHE A 275 -1.40 60.97 -31.25
C PHE A 275 -2.21 61.00 -32.55
N LEU A 276 -2.74 59.86 -33.01
CA LEU A 276 -3.57 59.81 -34.22
C LEU A 276 -4.83 60.69 -34.10
N TYR A 277 -5.50 60.68 -32.94
CA TYR A 277 -6.67 61.54 -32.68
C TYR A 277 -6.32 63.03 -32.71
N LYS A 278 -5.18 63.43 -32.14
CA LYS A 278 -4.76 64.84 -32.08
C LYS A 278 -4.27 65.38 -33.43
N PHE A 279 -3.64 64.54 -34.25
CA PHE A 279 -2.97 64.98 -35.49
C PHE A 279 -3.71 64.61 -36.79
N THR A 280 -4.83 63.90 -36.72
CA THR A 280 -5.67 63.57 -37.89
C THR A 280 -7.04 64.25 -37.79
N PRO A 281 -7.52 64.99 -38.81
CA PRO A 281 -8.74 65.81 -38.73
C PRO A 281 -10.05 65.00 -38.84
N PHE A 282 -10.19 63.91 -38.08
CA PHE A 282 -11.33 62.99 -38.14
C PHE A 282 -12.67 63.62 -37.70
N GLY A 283 -12.65 64.76 -37.01
CA GLY A 283 -13.86 65.44 -36.54
C GLY A 283 -14.81 65.88 -37.68
N SER A 284 -14.27 66.37 -38.80
CA SER A 284 -15.12 66.75 -39.95
C SER A 284 -15.67 65.53 -40.69
N PHE A 285 -14.87 64.45 -40.77
CA PHE A 285 -15.24 63.21 -41.44
C PHE A 285 -16.40 62.48 -40.74
N LEU A 286 -16.34 62.36 -39.41
CA LEU A 286 -17.42 61.79 -38.60
C LEU A 286 -18.73 62.59 -38.72
N ASN A 287 -18.65 63.93 -38.68
CA ASN A 287 -19.84 64.77 -38.84
C ASN A 287 -20.45 64.64 -40.24
N ASN A 288 -19.63 64.44 -41.28
CA ASN A 288 -20.11 64.20 -42.64
C ASN A 288 -20.83 62.84 -42.78
N ILE A 289 -20.37 61.79 -42.09
CA ILE A 289 -21.04 60.48 -42.04
C ILE A 289 -22.41 60.60 -41.35
N LEU A 290 -22.49 61.29 -40.20
CA LEU A 290 -23.75 61.51 -39.49
C LEU A 290 -24.76 62.31 -40.33
N ARG A 291 -24.28 63.37 -41.02
CA ARG A 291 -25.12 64.16 -41.95
C ARG A 291 -25.63 63.31 -43.12
N LYS A 292 -24.81 62.41 -43.68
CA LYS A 292 -25.22 61.50 -44.76
C LYS A 292 -26.34 60.54 -44.32
N LYS A 293 -26.33 60.11 -43.04
CA LYS A 293 -27.35 59.20 -42.47
C LYS A 293 -28.74 59.87 -42.33
N ASN A 294 -28.80 61.18 -42.09
CA ASN A 294 -30.06 61.92 -42.02
C ASN A 294 -30.71 62.19 -43.39
N ILE A 295 -29.93 62.25 -44.47
CA ILE A 295 -30.46 62.42 -45.83
C ILE A 295 -31.17 61.14 -46.29
N ILE A 296 -30.55 59.97 -46.07
CA ILE A 296 -31.10 58.65 -46.44
C ILE A 296 -32.46 58.39 -45.76
N ARG A 297 -32.65 58.84 -44.51
CA ARG A 297 -33.90 58.65 -43.76
C ARG A 297 -35.08 59.46 -44.32
N LYS A 298 -34.84 60.50 -45.14
CA LYS A 298 -35.91 61.32 -45.72
C LYS A 298 -36.51 60.70 -47.00
N ASN A 299 -35.66 60.12 -47.86
CA ASN A 299 -36.11 59.57 -49.15
C ASN A 299 -36.96 58.29 -49.00
N ILE A 300 -36.71 57.49 -47.96
CA ILE A 300 -37.39 56.20 -47.74
C ILE A 300 -38.90 56.37 -47.44
N HIS A 301 -39.36 57.54 -47.01
CA HIS A 301 -40.77 57.78 -46.69
C HIS A 301 -41.64 58.23 -47.89
N GLU A 302 -41.07 58.41 -49.09
CA GLU A 302 -41.77 58.99 -50.24
C GLU A 302 -41.90 58.02 -51.43
N GLU A 303 -41.20 56.88 -51.41
CA GLU A 303 -41.20 55.86 -52.48
C GLU A 303 -42.01 54.58 -52.15
N GLU A 304 -42.49 54.40 -50.90
CA GLU A 304 -43.09 53.13 -50.40
C GLU A 304 -44.55 52.85 -50.87
N PHE A 305 -45.07 53.59 -51.86
CA PHE A 305 -46.46 53.44 -52.33
C PHE A 305 -46.65 53.11 -53.82
N GLN A 306 -45.59 53.10 -54.65
CA GLN A 306 -45.76 53.27 -56.10
C GLN A 306 -45.53 52.02 -56.98
N GLU A 307 -44.78 51.00 -56.53
CA GLU A 307 -44.41 49.84 -57.38
C GLU A 307 -44.73 48.50 -56.71
N LEU A 308 -45.95 48.00 -56.94
CA LEU A 308 -46.42 46.68 -56.52
C LEU A 308 -47.29 46.02 -57.60
N PHE A 309 -46.82 46.02 -58.85
CA PHE A 309 -47.46 45.34 -59.98
C PHE A 309 -46.45 44.82 -61.02
N GLU A 310 -46.84 43.70 -61.63
CA GLU A 310 -46.29 43.02 -62.82
C GLU A 310 -45.01 42.18 -62.67
N SER A 311 -45.03 41.05 -63.38
CA SER A 311 -44.22 39.85 -63.21
C SER A 311 -43.68 39.33 -64.55
N ASP A 312 -42.85 38.29 -64.46
CA ASP A 312 -42.55 37.30 -65.52
C ASP A 312 -41.69 37.73 -66.72
N SER A 313 -40.52 37.09 -66.88
CA SER A 313 -40.31 36.02 -67.90
C SER A 313 -38.84 35.57 -67.99
N GLU A 314 -38.63 34.33 -68.49
CA GLU A 314 -37.33 33.64 -68.65
C GLU A 314 -36.64 33.95 -69.99
N ASP A 315 -35.30 33.82 -70.08
CA ASP A 315 -34.60 33.28 -71.27
C ASP A 315 -33.14 32.81 -70.98
N SER A 316 -32.38 32.47 -72.04
CA SER A 316 -31.31 31.46 -72.13
C SER A 316 -30.24 31.89 -73.19
N SER A 317 -29.26 31.11 -73.68
CA SER A 317 -28.72 29.76 -73.36
C SER A 317 -27.23 29.64 -73.80
N LEU A 318 -26.52 28.68 -73.21
CA LEU A 318 -25.34 27.91 -73.68
C LEU A 318 -24.39 28.38 -74.84
N ASN A 319 -23.09 28.20 -74.58
CA ASN A 319 -21.99 27.72 -75.47
C ASN A 319 -21.34 28.63 -76.54
N PHE A 320 -19.99 28.62 -76.61
CA PHE A 320 -19.22 27.99 -77.72
C PHE A 320 -17.69 27.81 -77.41
N ASN A 321 -17.03 26.90 -78.14
CA ASN A 321 -15.70 26.33 -77.85
C ASN A 321 -14.52 26.82 -78.72
N ASN A 322 -13.30 26.54 -78.23
CA ASN A 322 -12.04 26.22 -78.92
C ASN A 322 -11.29 27.25 -79.80
N ARG A 323 -9.98 27.38 -79.53
CA ARG A 323 -8.90 27.51 -80.54
C ARG A 323 -7.59 26.85 -80.08
N GLU A 324 -7.13 25.85 -80.82
CA GLU A 324 -5.73 25.40 -80.86
C GLU A 324 -5.42 24.81 -82.25
N TYR A 325 -4.30 25.21 -82.85
CA TYR A 325 -3.54 24.59 -83.97
C TYR A 325 -2.15 25.30 -83.99
N ARG A 326 -1.00 24.71 -84.38
CA ARG A 326 -0.69 23.83 -85.52
C ARG A 326 0.43 22.81 -85.16
N ILE A 327 0.34 21.50 -85.44
CA ILE A 327 0.81 20.75 -86.66
C ILE A 327 2.18 21.21 -87.23
N THR A 328 3.18 20.37 -87.63
CA THR A 328 3.15 19.03 -88.30
C THR A 328 4.55 18.33 -88.34
N TYR A 329 4.62 17.02 -88.06
CA TYR A 329 5.34 15.92 -88.82
C TYR A 329 6.89 15.95 -89.02
N ASN A 330 7.64 14.84 -89.20
CA ASN A 330 7.37 13.38 -89.08
C ASN A 330 8.68 12.57 -88.91
N HIS A 331 8.54 11.25 -88.67
CA HIS A 331 9.51 10.13 -88.80
C HIS A 331 10.70 10.30 -89.78
N GLU A 332 11.86 9.66 -89.60
CA GLU A 332 12.21 8.46 -88.77
C GLU A 332 13.15 8.73 -87.58
#